data_AF-A0A3D3VW46-F1
#
_entry.id   AF-A0A3D3VW46-F1
#
_cell.length_a   1.000
_cell.length_b   1.000
_cell.length_c   1.000
_cell.angle_alpha   90.00
_cell.angle_beta   90.00
_cell.angle_gamma   90.00
#
_symmetry.space_group_name_H-M   'P 1'
#
loop_
_entity.id
_entity.type
_entity.pdbx_description
1 polymer ?
#
loop_
_entity_poly.entity_id
_entity_poly.type
_entity_poly.pdbx_seq_one_letter_code
_entity_poly.pdbx_strand_id
1 'polypeptide(L)'
;ILNDVGAILLYIAAWSIFWGVAYGEAFGDLGHRLLHLEPLWLERSQVVIPVMIFTISLGFAHVLLGFIMGMIQGLRTGHRHLWLERLGNILIFMALLTGMILVKGWLPGQLFTVPVTLLVLGLALLLAGGGMGGLVEALGSVGNVLSYVRIAAIGLSSAILAMVANSFVDSMGVTFVGIFMAMTIHLLNFVLAIAGSSLHSARLQYVEFLGKFYSGGGTRYKPFSRRKPELWKKH
;
A
#
# COMPACT_ATOMS: atom_id res chain seq x y z
N ILE A 1 -5.45 24.12 -8.95
CA ILE A 1 -6.23 23.43 -7.90
C ILE A 1 -7.32 22.56 -8.51
N LEU A 2 -8.38 23.11 -9.13
CA LEU A 2 -9.46 22.29 -9.72
C LEU A 2 -8.96 21.35 -10.83
N ASN A 3 -8.05 21.80 -11.69
CA ASN A 3 -7.45 20.97 -12.73
C ASN A 3 -6.55 19.86 -12.17
N ASP A 4 -5.78 20.17 -11.12
CA ASP A 4 -4.85 19.22 -10.49
C ASP A 4 -5.61 18.11 -9.74
N VAL A 5 -6.69 18.49 -9.03
CA VAL A 5 -7.58 17.53 -8.35
C VAL A 5 -8.30 16.66 -9.37
N GLY A 6 -8.77 17.25 -10.48
CA GLY A 6 -9.39 16.50 -11.58
C GLY A 6 -8.45 15.46 -12.20
N ALA A 7 -7.18 15.83 -12.44
CA ALA A 7 -6.17 14.91 -12.95
C ALA A 7 -5.93 13.74 -11.99
N ILE A 8 -5.80 14.01 -10.68
CA ILE A 8 -5.61 12.95 -9.67
C ILE A 8 -6.80 11.99 -9.66
N LEU A 9 -8.03 12.50 -9.70
CA LEU A 9 -9.23 11.67 -9.73
C LEU A 9 -9.32 10.81 -11.00
N LEU A 10 -8.91 11.34 -12.16
CA LEU A 10 -8.84 10.57 -13.41
C LEU A 10 -7.85 9.41 -13.32
N TYR A 11 -6.66 9.64 -12.74
CA TYR A 11 -5.69 8.56 -12.53
C TYR A 11 -6.21 7.49 -11.56
N ILE A 12 -6.89 7.90 -10.48
CA ILE A 12 -7.52 6.95 -9.55
C ILE A 12 -8.60 6.13 -10.25
N ALA A 13 -9.45 6.78 -11.05
CA ALA A 13 -10.51 6.11 -11.80
C ALA A 13 -9.94 5.11 -12.81
N ALA A 14 -8.91 5.50 -13.57
CA ALA A 14 -8.26 4.61 -14.54
C ALA A 14 -7.65 3.38 -13.87
N TRP A 15 -6.93 3.56 -12.76
CA TRP A 15 -6.38 2.44 -11.99
C TRP A 15 -7.46 1.57 -11.33
N SER A 16 -8.55 2.17 -10.87
CA SER A 16 -9.70 1.46 -10.31
C SER A 16 -10.37 0.57 -11.36
N ILE A 17 -10.58 1.08 -12.59
CA ILE A 17 -11.14 0.30 -13.70
C ILE A 17 -10.19 -0.84 -14.08
N PHE A 18 -8.89 -0.57 -14.21
CA PHE A 18 -7.90 -1.59 -14.52
C PHE A 18 -7.93 -2.75 -13.52
N TRP A 19 -7.90 -2.44 -12.22
CA TRP A 19 -7.98 -3.45 -11.17
C TRP A 19 -9.35 -4.14 -11.11
N GLY A 20 -10.45 -3.41 -11.31
CA GLY A 20 -11.80 -4.00 -11.38
C GLY A 20 -11.93 -5.04 -12.50
N VAL A 21 -11.34 -4.77 -13.67
CA VAL A 21 -11.24 -5.73 -14.77
C VAL A 21 -10.31 -6.89 -14.41
N ALA A 22 -9.16 -6.62 -13.79
CA ALA A 22 -8.22 -7.66 -13.37
C ALA A 22 -8.82 -8.64 -12.33
N TYR A 23 -9.68 -8.15 -11.44
CA TYR A 23 -10.43 -8.96 -10.48
C TYR A 23 -11.68 -9.62 -11.08
N GLY A 24 -12.13 -9.18 -12.27
CA GLY A 24 -13.35 -9.67 -12.92
C GLY A 24 -14.64 -9.19 -12.23
N GLU A 25 -14.56 -8.16 -11.40
CA GLU A 25 -15.69 -7.66 -10.60
C GLU A 25 -16.26 -6.38 -11.25
N ALA A 26 -17.36 -6.52 -11.99
CA ALA A 26 -18.19 -5.38 -12.41
C ALA A 26 -19.49 -5.39 -11.58
N PHE A 27 -19.63 -4.44 -10.65
CA PHE A 27 -20.75 -4.38 -9.70
C PHE A 27 -20.97 -5.70 -8.92
N GLY A 28 -19.89 -6.27 -8.39
CA GLY A 28 -19.90 -7.58 -7.74
C GLY A 28 -20.05 -8.72 -8.75
N ASP A 29 -21.17 -9.42 -8.69
CA ASP A 29 -21.50 -10.60 -9.54
C ASP A 29 -22.17 -10.25 -10.90
N LEU A 30 -22.50 -8.98 -11.14
CA LEU A 30 -23.24 -8.57 -12.34
C LEU A 30 -22.41 -8.75 -13.63
N GLY A 31 -21.09 -8.55 -13.57
CA GLY A 31 -20.18 -8.85 -14.68
C GLY A 31 -20.15 -10.33 -15.07
N HIS A 32 -20.25 -11.22 -14.08
CA HIS A 32 -20.25 -12.67 -14.32
C HIS A 32 -21.58 -13.15 -14.94
N ARG A 33 -22.71 -12.60 -14.49
CA ARG A 33 -24.05 -12.97 -14.99
C ARG A 33 -24.43 -12.36 -16.35
N LEU A 34 -23.91 -11.17 -16.71
CA LEU A 34 -24.32 -10.45 -17.92
C LEU A 34 -23.30 -10.49 -19.07
N LEU A 35 -22.00 -10.67 -18.78
CA LEU A 35 -20.92 -10.53 -19.78
C LEU A 35 -20.09 -11.80 -20.02
N HIS A 36 -20.38 -12.92 -19.33
CA HIS A 36 -19.57 -14.16 -19.42
C HIS A 36 -18.05 -13.92 -19.31
N LEU A 37 -17.65 -12.89 -18.56
CA LEU A 37 -16.25 -12.69 -18.22
C LEU A 37 -15.91 -13.76 -17.18
N GLU A 38 -15.29 -14.84 -17.65
CA GLU A 38 -14.67 -15.82 -16.77
C GLU A 38 -13.69 -15.08 -15.85
N PRO A 39 -13.78 -15.28 -14.52
CA PRO A 39 -12.82 -14.70 -13.59
C PRO A 39 -11.46 -15.34 -13.89
N LEU A 40 -10.58 -14.63 -14.58
CA LEU A 40 -9.29 -15.16 -14.97
C LEU A 40 -8.46 -15.62 -13.76
N TRP A 41 -8.71 -15.12 -12.53
CA TRP A 41 -7.85 -15.39 -11.37
C TRP A 41 -8.50 -15.85 -10.04
N LEU A 42 -9.79 -15.62 -9.73
CA LEU A 42 -10.26 -15.69 -8.33
C LEU A 42 -11.61 -16.38 -8.09
N GLU A 43 -11.55 -17.57 -7.51
CA GLU A 43 -12.69 -18.33 -7.00
C GLU A 43 -13.04 -17.88 -5.56
N ARG A 44 -14.33 -17.64 -5.30
CA ARG A 44 -14.91 -16.84 -4.18
C ARG A 44 -14.55 -17.25 -2.76
N SER A 45 -14.04 -18.46 -2.52
CA SER A 45 -13.62 -18.91 -1.19
C SER A 45 -12.13 -18.70 -0.92
N GLN A 46 -11.31 -18.46 -1.96
CA GLN A 46 -9.85 -18.37 -1.82
C GLN A 46 -9.31 -16.94 -1.90
N VAL A 47 -10.12 -15.92 -2.19
CA VAL A 47 -9.66 -14.55 -2.49
C VAL A 47 -8.83 -13.90 -1.37
N VAL A 48 -9.09 -14.28 -0.13
CA VAL A 48 -8.43 -13.68 1.03
C VAL A 48 -6.91 -13.93 1.00
N ILE A 49 -6.47 -15.16 0.75
CA ILE A 49 -5.05 -15.54 0.85
C ILE A 49 -4.19 -14.88 -0.26
N PRO A 50 -4.54 -14.95 -1.56
CA PRO A 50 -3.81 -14.29 -2.64
C PRO A 50 -3.76 -12.77 -2.47
N VAL A 51 -4.86 -12.12 -2.08
CA VAL A 51 -4.88 -10.66 -1.87
C VAL A 51 -4.01 -10.27 -0.67
N MET A 52 -4.01 -11.06 0.41
CA MET A 52 -3.08 -10.84 1.53
C MET A 52 -1.62 -11.04 1.12
N ILE A 53 -1.30 -12.10 0.37
CA ILE A 53 0.07 -12.34 -0.12
C ILE A 53 0.51 -11.20 -1.05
N PHE A 54 -0.36 -10.75 -1.96
CA PHE A 54 -0.08 -9.64 -2.86
C PHE A 54 0.20 -8.34 -2.10
N THR A 55 -0.65 -7.99 -1.14
CA THR A 55 -0.50 -6.74 -0.36
C THR A 55 0.71 -6.76 0.56
N ILE A 56 1.02 -7.89 1.20
CA ILE A 56 2.25 -8.05 2.00
C ILE A 56 3.48 -7.94 1.09
N SER A 57 3.45 -8.53 -0.10
CA SER A 57 4.55 -8.44 -1.07
C SER A 57 4.76 -7.00 -1.56
N LEU A 58 3.66 -6.28 -1.82
CA LEU A 58 3.68 -4.86 -2.18
C LEU A 58 4.25 -4.01 -1.04
N GLY A 59 3.84 -4.27 0.20
CA GLY A 59 4.37 -3.60 1.39
C GLY A 59 5.86 -3.86 1.57
N PHE A 60 6.30 -5.10 1.38
CA PHE A 60 7.71 -5.46 1.43
C PHE A 60 8.52 -4.69 0.38
N ALA A 61 8.05 -4.67 -0.88
CA ALA A 61 8.70 -3.92 -1.95
C ALA A 61 8.74 -2.41 -1.65
N HIS A 62 7.64 -1.83 -1.16
CA HIS A 62 7.56 -0.39 -0.90
C HIS A 62 8.44 0.04 0.27
N VAL A 63 8.51 -0.75 1.35
CA VAL A 63 9.43 -0.49 2.48
C VAL A 63 10.89 -0.65 2.04
N LEU A 64 11.21 -1.67 1.23
CA LEU A 64 12.55 -1.85 0.68
C LEU A 64 12.98 -0.64 -0.18
N LEU A 65 12.09 -0.14 -1.04
CA LEU A 65 12.33 1.09 -1.80
C LEU A 65 12.57 2.30 -0.89
N GLY A 66 11.80 2.43 0.20
CA GLY A 66 12.01 3.47 1.20
C GLY A 66 13.40 3.40 1.82
N PHE A 67 13.90 2.21 2.13
CA PHE A 67 15.26 2.03 2.64
C PHE A 67 16.33 2.34 1.60
N ILE A 68 16.15 1.93 0.34
CA ILE A 68 17.09 2.28 -0.75
C ILE A 68 17.17 3.79 -0.91
N MET A 69 16.04 4.50 -0.87
CA MET A 69 16.02 5.97 -0.94
C MET A 69 16.70 6.62 0.27
N GLY A 70 16.44 6.12 1.48
CA GLY A 70 17.14 6.57 2.69
C GLY A 70 18.65 6.30 2.66
N MET A 71 19.04 5.17 2.07
CA MET A 71 20.43 4.79 1.83
C MET A 71 21.11 5.77 0.85
N ILE A 72 20.48 6.09 -0.28
CA ILE A 72 21.02 7.08 -1.24
C ILE A 72 21.17 8.46 -0.59
N GLN A 73 20.19 8.86 0.23
CA GLN A 73 20.26 10.13 0.95
C GLN A 73 21.39 10.14 1.98
N GLY A 74 21.60 9.04 2.72
CA GLY A 74 22.71 8.91 3.67
C GLY A 74 24.09 9.02 3.02
N LEU A 75 24.26 8.50 1.80
CA LEU A 75 25.49 8.69 1.03
C LEU A 75 25.69 10.16 0.64
N ARG A 76 24.63 10.83 0.20
CA ARG A 76 24.70 12.24 -0.24
C ARG A 76 24.98 13.20 0.90
N THR A 77 24.54 12.91 2.12
CA THR A 77 24.80 13.75 3.29
C THR A 77 26.11 13.41 4.00
N GLY A 78 26.81 12.34 3.63
CA GLY A 78 28.14 11.99 4.13
C GLY A 78 28.19 11.49 5.60
N HIS A 79 27.04 11.31 6.25
CA HIS A 79 26.98 10.87 7.65
C HIS A 79 27.03 9.33 7.73
N ARG A 80 28.20 8.79 8.10
CA ARG A 80 28.46 7.32 8.18
C ARG A 80 27.42 6.56 9.01
N HIS A 81 26.94 7.15 10.10
CA HIS A 81 25.89 6.59 10.97
C HIS A 81 24.59 6.28 10.20
N LEU A 82 24.11 7.24 9.40
CA LEU A 82 22.83 7.14 8.71
C LEU A 82 22.86 6.09 7.59
N TRP A 83 23.99 5.94 6.89
CA TRP A 83 24.09 4.94 5.84
C TRP A 83 24.20 3.51 6.36
N LEU A 84 24.97 3.32 7.45
CA LEU A 84 25.15 2.01 8.09
C LEU A 84 23.83 1.47 8.65
N GLU A 85 23.01 2.33 9.26
CA GLU A 85 21.69 1.96 9.78
C GLU A 85 20.72 1.53 8.66
N ARG A 86 20.68 2.30 7.55
CA ARG A 86 19.81 1.99 6.40
C ARG A 86 20.25 0.71 5.69
N LEU A 87 21.55 0.47 5.58
CA LEU A 87 22.12 -0.75 5.00
C LEU A 87 21.86 -1.98 5.90
N GLY A 88 21.97 -1.83 7.22
CA GLY A 88 21.61 -2.88 8.18
C GLY A 88 20.14 -3.29 8.07
N ASN A 89 19.23 -2.31 7.95
CA ASN A 89 17.80 -2.59 7.72
C ASN A 89 17.52 -3.32 6.40
N ILE A 90 18.23 -2.99 5.31
CA ILE A 90 18.13 -3.72 4.03
C ILE A 90 18.57 -5.18 4.21
N LEU A 91 19.68 -5.42 4.90
CA LEU A 91 20.20 -6.77 5.14
C LEU A 91 19.25 -7.62 5.99
N ILE A 92 18.63 -7.04 7.04
CA ILE A 92 17.64 -7.74 7.85
C ILE A 92 16.39 -8.09 7.03
N PHE A 93 15.92 -7.17 6.18
CA PHE A 93 14.78 -7.44 5.30
C PHE A 93 15.10 -8.55 4.28
N MET A 94 16.30 -8.56 3.71
CA MET A 94 16.77 -9.64 2.82
C MET A 94 16.91 -10.99 3.56
N ALA A 95 17.38 -10.96 4.81
CA ALA A 95 17.42 -12.13 5.67
C ALA A 95 16.01 -12.69 5.95
N LEU A 96 15.04 -11.81 6.22
CA LEU A 96 13.65 -12.19 6.45
C LEU A 96 13.04 -12.86 5.21
N LEU A 97 13.23 -12.28 4.02
CA LEU A 97 12.76 -12.86 2.76
C LEU A 97 13.36 -14.24 2.50
N THR A 98 14.68 -14.35 2.55
CA THR A 98 15.38 -15.61 2.28
C THR A 98 15.03 -16.68 3.31
N GLY A 99 14.82 -16.30 4.58
CA GLY A 99 14.28 -17.17 5.62
C GLY A 99 12.88 -17.69 5.32
N MET A 100 11.96 -16.83 4.87
CA MET A 100 10.59 -17.23 4.50
C MET A 100 10.57 -18.20 3.30
N ILE A 101 11.43 -18.00 2.30
CA ILE A 101 11.52 -18.86 1.12
C ILE A 101 12.07 -20.25 1.47
N LEU A 102 13.03 -20.33 2.41
CA LEU A 102 13.55 -21.60 2.92
C LEU A 102 12.48 -22.39 3.67
N VAL A 103 11.72 -21.76 4.56
CA VAL A 103 10.66 -22.42 5.34
C VAL A 103 9.57 -22.99 4.42
N LYS A 104 9.30 -22.32 3.29
CA LYS A 104 8.36 -22.80 2.27
C LYS A 104 8.89 -23.99 1.44
N GLY A 105 10.14 -24.42 1.66
CA GLY A 105 10.75 -25.58 1.00
C GLY A 105 11.23 -25.33 -0.43
N TRP A 106 11.34 -24.07 -0.84
CA TRP A 106 11.72 -23.71 -2.22
C TRP A 106 13.24 -23.68 -2.43
N LEU A 107 14.03 -23.72 -1.36
CA LEU A 107 15.50 -23.76 -1.37
C LEU A 107 16.02 -25.01 -0.63
N PRO A 108 17.13 -25.62 -1.07
CA PRO A 108 17.79 -26.70 -0.35
C PRO A 108 18.28 -26.22 1.03
N GLY A 109 18.09 -27.04 2.07
CA GLY A 109 18.38 -26.70 3.48
C GLY A 109 19.84 -26.33 3.78
N GLN A 110 20.77 -26.58 2.86
CA GLN A 110 22.18 -26.16 2.95
C GLN A 110 22.35 -24.64 2.89
N LEU A 111 21.36 -23.91 2.36
CA LEU A 111 21.37 -22.45 2.28
C LEU A 111 20.86 -21.76 3.55
N PHE A 112 20.58 -22.49 4.63
CA PHE A 112 20.17 -21.93 5.93
C PHE A 112 21.22 -20.99 6.55
N THR A 113 22.48 -21.16 6.19
CA THR A 113 23.58 -20.26 6.58
C THR A 113 23.45 -18.86 5.98
N VAL A 114 22.80 -18.70 4.84
CA VAL A 114 22.67 -17.40 4.15
C VAL A 114 21.77 -16.42 4.92
N PRO A 115 20.51 -16.73 5.30
CA PRO A 115 19.70 -15.80 6.09
C PRO A 115 20.28 -15.54 7.47
N VAL A 116 20.89 -16.54 8.11
CA VAL A 116 21.50 -16.35 9.44
C VAL A 116 22.68 -15.38 9.36
N THR A 117 23.56 -15.53 8.37
CA THR A 117 24.71 -14.62 8.20
C THR A 117 24.25 -13.20 7.84
N LEU A 118 23.25 -13.05 6.96
CA LEU A 118 22.66 -11.75 6.64
C LEU A 118 21.99 -11.10 7.86
N LEU A 119 21.30 -11.88 8.69
CA LEU A 119 20.66 -11.38 9.90
C LEU A 119 21.69 -10.90 10.92
N VAL A 120 22.73 -11.71 11.18
CA VAL A 120 23.81 -11.36 12.12
C VAL A 120 24.56 -10.12 11.64
N LEU A 121 24.90 -10.05 10.35
CA LEU A 121 25.58 -8.90 9.76
C LEU A 121 24.71 -7.65 9.80
N GLY A 122 23.42 -7.78 9.48
CA GLY A 122 22.45 -6.69 9.55
C GLY A 122 22.28 -6.15 10.98
N LEU A 123 22.18 -7.04 11.98
CA LEU A 123 22.11 -6.64 13.39
C LEU A 123 23.38 -5.94 13.85
N ALA A 124 24.55 -6.45 13.47
CA ALA A 124 25.83 -5.85 13.82
C ALA A 124 25.97 -4.44 13.24
N LEU A 125 25.56 -4.25 11.98
CA LEU A 125 25.56 -2.95 11.31
C LEU A 125 24.54 -1.99 11.90
N LEU A 126 23.36 -2.45 12.32
CA LEU A 126 22.39 -1.62 13.04
C LEU A 126 22.91 -1.17 14.40
N LEU A 127 23.54 -2.07 15.17
CA LEU A 127 24.08 -1.73 16.48
C LEU A 127 25.27 -0.76 16.36
N ALA A 128 26.16 -1.00 15.39
CA ALA A 128 27.29 -0.11 15.13
C ALA A 128 26.87 1.24 14.51
N GLY A 129 25.81 1.22 13.70
CA GLY A 129 25.35 2.36 12.91
C GLY A 129 24.31 3.22 13.61
N GLY A 130 23.42 2.67 14.44
CA GLY A 130 22.26 3.37 15.02
C GLY A 130 21.91 2.98 16.46
N GLY A 131 22.71 2.11 17.10
CA GLY A 131 22.51 1.65 18.47
C GLY A 131 21.11 1.07 18.71
N MET A 132 20.48 1.44 19.83
CA MET A 132 19.11 1.01 20.13
C MET A 132 18.05 1.62 19.19
N GLY A 133 18.32 2.79 18.60
CA GLY A 133 17.40 3.44 17.66
C GLY A 133 17.20 2.61 16.39
N GLY A 134 18.28 2.06 15.86
CA GLY A 134 18.25 1.20 14.67
C GLY A 134 17.44 -0.08 14.87
N LEU A 135 17.50 -0.69 16.07
CA LEU A 135 16.69 -1.87 16.39
C LEU A 135 15.19 -1.54 16.47
N VAL A 136 14.84 -0.42 17.10
CA VAL A 136 13.45 0.06 17.16
C VAL A 136 12.93 0.36 15.77
N GLU A 137 13.75 0.96 14.90
CA GLU A 137 13.39 1.19 13.51
C GLU A 137 13.19 -0.12 12.74
N ALA A 138 14.05 -1.13 12.91
CA ALA A 138 13.89 -2.43 12.26
C ALA A 138 12.56 -3.08 12.63
N LEU A 139 12.20 -3.09 13.91
CA LEU A 139 10.91 -3.59 14.41
C LEU A 139 9.73 -2.77 13.86
N GLY A 140 9.84 -1.44 13.87
CA GLY A 140 8.83 -0.56 13.29
C GLY A 140 8.63 -0.81 11.80
N SER A 141 9.68 -1.20 11.09
CA SER A 141 9.63 -1.49 9.64
C SER A 141 8.88 -2.78 9.32
N VAL A 142 8.98 -3.80 10.19
CA VAL A 142 8.11 -4.99 10.10
C VAL A 142 6.65 -4.58 10.31
N GLY A 143 6.38 -3.70 11.28
CA GLY A 143 5.05 -3.12 11.50
C GLY A 143 4.53 -2.33 10.28
N ASN A 144 5.40 -1.62 9.56
CA ASN A 144 5.04 -0.94 8.32
C ASN A 144 4.61 -1.94 7.25
N VAL A 145 5.34 -3.05 7.05
CA VAL A 145 4.92 -4.10 6.09
C VAL A 145 3.55 -4.69 6.47
N LEU A 146 3.35 -5.00 7.75
CA LEU A 146 2.07 -5.53 8.24
C LEU A 146 0.93 -4.52 8.10
N SER A 147 1.22 -3.21 8.06
CA SER A 147 0.22 -2.17 7.84
C SER A 147 -0.40 -2.22 6.44
N TYR A 148 0.28 -2.82 5.45
CA TYR A 148 -0.27 -3.03 4.09
C TYR A 148 -1.39 -4.05 4.04
N VAL A 149 -1.51 -4.94 5.04
CA VAL A 149 -2.66 -5.86 5.17
C VAL A 149 -3.98 -5.07 5.21
N ARG A 150 -3.96 -3.82 5.64
CA ARG A 150 -5.14 -2.96 5.64
C ARG A 150 -5.65 -2.64 4.23
N ILE A 151 -4.79 -2.61 3.21
CA ILE A 151 -5.23 -2.50 1.81
C ILE A 151 -6.10 -3.72 1.44
N ALA A 152 -5.62 -4.93 1.80
CA ALA A 152 -6.37 -6.16 1.56
C ALA A 152 -7.70 -6.15 2.31
N ALA A 153 -7.71 -5.74 3.58
CA ALA A 153 -8.93 -5.66 4.38
C ALA A 153 -9.98 -4.72 3.76
N ILE A 154 -9.57 -3.54 3.28
CA ILE A 154 -10.48 -2.57 2.63
C ILE A 154 -11.03 -3.16 1.31
N GLY A 155 -10.18 -3.75 0.47
CA GLY A 155 -10.59 -4.34 -0.80
C GLY A 155 -11.56 -5.52 -0.62
N LEU A 156 -11.19 -6.46 0.26
CA LEU A 156 -12.02 -7.64 0.56
C LEU A 156 -13.36 -7.25 1.20
N SER A 157 -13.37 -6.30 2.13
CA SER A 157 -14.61 -5.79 2.75
C SER A 157 -15.53 -5.17 1.70
N SER A 158 -14.97 -4.38 0.78
CA SER A 158 -15.73 -3.77 -0.31
C SER A 158 -16.32 -4.80 -1.27
N ALA A 159 -15.56 -5.85 -1.62
CA ALA A 159 -16.04 -6.95 -2.45
C ALA A 159 -17.17 -7.76 -1.76
N ILE A 160 -17.00 -8.07 -0.47
CA ILE A 160 -18.03 -8.76 0.33
C ILE A 160 -19.31 -7.91 0.39
N LEU A 161 -19.20 -6.60 0.60
CA LEU A 161 -20.36 -5.71 0.66
C LEU A 161 -21.11 -5.64 -0.68
N ALA A 162 -20.39 -5.68 -1.81
CA ALA A 162 -20.99 -5.77 -3.14
C ALA A 162 -21.71 -7.11 -3.37
N MET A 163 -21.16 -8.23 -2.88
CA MET A 163 -21.84 -9.54 -2.93
C MET A 163 -23.10 -9.56 -2.08
N VAL A 164 -23.07 -8.94 -0.89
CA VAL A 164 -24.25 -8.81 -0.02
C VAL A 164 -25.33 -7.97 -0.71
N ALA A 165 -24.96 -6.87 -1.38
CA ALA A 165 -25.91 -6.06 -2.15
C ALA A 165 -26.64 -6.90 -3.21
N ASN A 166 -25.91 -7.75 -3.93
CA ASN A 166 -26.50 -8.61 -4.96
C ASN A 166 -27.37 -9.73 -4.36
N SER A 167 -26.99 -10.24 -3.18
CA SER A 167 -27.77 -11.27 -2.48
C SER A 167 -29.18 -10.82 -2.09
N PHE A 168 -29.38 -9.52 -1.86
CA PHE A 168 -30.72 -8.95 -1.65
C PHE A 168 -31.60 -9.03 -2.90
N VAL A 169 -31.04 -8.78 -4.09
CA VAL A 169 -31.77 -8.92 -5.37
C VAL A 169 -32.08 -10.39 -5.65
N ASP A 170 -31.15 -11.29 -5.33
CA ASP A 170 -31.35 -12.73 -5.54
C ASP A 170 -32.44 -13.30 -4.62
N SER A 171 -32.48 -12.86 -3.37
CA SER A 171 -33.45 -13.38 -2.38
C SER A 171 -34.83 -12.75 -2.51
N MET A 172 -34.91 -11.46 -2.85
CA MET A 172 -36.16 -10.70 -2.92
C MET A 172 -36.68 -10.54 -4.36
N GLY A 173 -35.98 -11.11 -5.34
CA GLY A 173 -36.24 -10.93 -6.77
C GLY A 173 -35.99 -9.51 -7.25
N VAL A 174 -36.27 -9.27 -8.55
CA VAL A 174 -36.23 -7.94 -9.20
C VAL A 174 -37.46 -7.11 -8.78
N THR A 175 -37.67 -6.99 -7.47
CA THR A 175 -38.70 -6.15 -6.87
C THR A 175 -38.14 -4.75 -6.62
N PHE A 176 -39.03 -3.76 -6.53
CA PHE A 176 -38.64 -2.39 -6.18
C PHE A 176 -37.79 -2.35 -4.89
N VAL A 177 -38.18 -3.14 -3.89
CA VAL A 177 -37.47 -3.23 -2.60
C VAL A 177 -36.07 -3.83 -2.76
N GLY A 178 -35.94 -4.93 -3.53
CA GLY A 178 -34.64 -5.57 -3.79
C GLY A 178 -33.66 -4.63 -4.52
N ILE A 179 -34.13 -3.95 -5.57
CA ILE A 179 -33.32 -2.99 -6.34
C ILE A 179 -32.94 -1.78 -5.46
N PHE A 180 -33.88 -1.23 -4.70
CA PHE A 180 -33.63 -0.08 -3.84
C PHE A 180 -32.57 -0.38 -2.78
N MET A 181 -32.66 -1.55 -2.14
CA MET A 181 -31.69 -1.99 -1.14
C MET A 181 -30.31 -2.22 -1.75
N ALA A 182 -30.24 -2.92 -2.89
CA ALA A 182 -28.99 -3.17 -3.59
C ALA A 182 -28.30 -1.87 -4.04
N MET A 183 -29.05 -0.92 -4.60
CA MET A 183 -28.54 0.40 -4.99
C MET A 183 -27.98 1.16 -3.79
N THR A 184 -28.70 1.13 -2.66
CA THR A 184 -28.29 1.81 -1.42
C THR A 184 -26.98 1.22 -0.89
N ILE A 185 -26.85 -0.11 -0.86
CA ILE A 185 -25.63 -0.79 -0.40
C ILE A 185 -24.47 -0.54 -1.37
N HIS A 186 -24.70 -0.57 -2.68
CA HIS A 186 -23.67 -0.24 -3.68
C HIS A 186 -23.19 1.21 -3.56
N LEU A 187 -24.10 2.16 -3.34
CA LEU A 187 -23.75 3.56 -3.10
C LEU A 187 -22.92 3.72 -1.82
N LEU A 188 -23.34 3.06 -0.72
CA LEU A 188 -22.58 3.05 0.53
C LEU A 188 -21.19 2.46 0.32
N ASN A 189 -21.09 1.32 -0.37
CA ASN A 189 -19.83 0.67 -0.68
C ASN A 189 -18.90 1.59 -1.47
N PHE A 190 -19.41 2.28 -2.49
CA PHE A 190 -18.65 3.22 -3.29
C PHE A 190 -18.07 4.37 -2.45
N VAL A 191 -18.88 4.97 -1.57
CA VAL A 191 -18.43 6.06 -0.68
C VAL A 191 -17.37 5.56 0.29
N LEU A 192 -17.59 4.41 0.94
CA LEU A 192 -16.65 3.83 1.90
C LEU A 192 -15.34 3.41 1.22
N ALA A 193 -15.40 2.84 0.02
CA ALA A 193 -14.23 2.41 -0.74
C ALA A 193 -13.36 3.61 -1.14
N ILE A 194 -13.95 4.69 -1.65
CA ILE A 194 -13.21 5.91 -2.01
C ILE A 194 -12.59 6.56 -0.79
N ALA A 195 -13.38 6.76 0.27
CA ALA A 195 -12.88 7.41 1.49
C ALA A 195 -11.77 6.58 2.16
N GLY A 196 -12.01 5.27 2.33
CA GLY A 196 -11.09 4.34 2.98
C GLY A 196 -9.78 4.19 2.21
N SER A 197 -9.85 3.97 0.89
CA SER A 197 -8.66 3.81 0.05
C SER A 197 -7.83 5.09 -0.04
N SER A 198 -8.47 6.26 -0.17
CA SER A 198 -7.78 7.55 -0.26
C SER A 198 -7.01 7.88 1.02
N LEU A 199 -7.67 7.76 2.19
CA LEU A 199 -7.05 8.04 3.49
C LEU A 199 -5.94 7.03 3.80
N HIS A 200 -6.14 5.76 3.46
CA HIS A 200 -5.15 4.74 3.74
C HIS A 200 -3.93 4.87 2.82
N SER A 201 -4.13 5.10 1.52
CA SER A 201 -3.03 5.36 0.57
C SER A 201 -2.17 6.55 1.01
N ALA A 202 -2.82 7.64 1.45
CA ALA A 202 -2.13 8.79 2.02
C ALA A 202 -1.29 8.41 3.25
N ARG A 203 -1.82 7.60 4.18
CA ARG A 203 -1.06 7.12 5.35
C ARG A 203 0.20 6.35 4.93
N LEU A 204 0.07 5.40 3.99
CA LEU A 204 1.21 4.61 3.51
C LEU A 204 2.31 5.52 2.97
N GLN A 205 1.94 6.52 2.17
CA GLN A 205 2.89 7.49 1.61
C GLN A 205 3.53 8.39 2.67
N TYR A 206 2.73 8.97 3.58
CA TYR A 206 3.21 9.94 4.55
C TYR A 206 3.95 9.33 5.75
N VAL A 207 3.45 8.23 6.28
CA VAL A 207 3.97 7.64 7.51
C VAL A 207 5.00 6.57 7.20
N GLU A 208 4.70 5.69 6.25
CA GLU A 208 5.49 4.47 6.05
C GLU A 208 6.60 4.65 5.01
N PHE A 209 6.36 5.43 3.95
CA PHE A 209 7.35 5.73 2.91
C PHE A 209 8.17 6.99 3.24
N LEU A 210 7.52 8.15 3.38
CA LEU A 210 8.20 9.43 3.65
C LEU A 210 8.97 9.41 4.97
N GLY A 211 8.48 8.69 5.99
CA GLY A 211 9.20 8.53 7.27
C GLY A 211 10.58 7.87 7.15
N LYS A 212 10.91 7.22 6.01
CA LYS A 212 12.18 6.50 5.82
C LYS A 212 13.31 7.32 5.22
N PHE A 213 13.00 8.47 4.60
CA PHE A 213 13.99 9.30 3.90
C PHE A 213 13.70 10.81 3.99
N TYR A 214 12.56 11.23 4.54
CA TYR A 214 12.25 12.65 4.61
C TYR A 214 12.64 13.22 5.97
N SER A 215 13.77 13.93 6.02
CA SER A 215 14.11 14.79 7.14
C SER A 215 13.39 16.13 7.00
N GLY A 216 12.44 16.42 7.91
CA GLY A 216 11.79 17.73 7.97
C GLY A 216 12.78 18.86 8.29
N GLY A 217 12.38 20.12 8.06
CA GLY A 217 13.14 21.31 8.48
C GLY A 217 13.78 22.14 7.35
N GLY A 218 13.56 21.79 6.08
CA GLY A 218 14.02 22.63 4.96
C GLY A 218 13.27 23.96 4.87
N THR A 219 13.97 25.02 4.48
CA THR A 219 13.34 26.31 4.19
C THR A 219 12.59 26.25 2.86
N ARG A 220 11.32 26.67 2.84
CA ARG A 220 10.57 26.78 1.58
C ARG A 220 11.29 27.76 0.67
N TYR A 221 11.63 27.32 -0.54
CA TYR A 221 12.15 28.19 -1.58
C TYR A 221 11.12 29.28 -1.89
N LYS A 222 11.44 30.52 -1.54
CA LYS A 222 10.66 31.70 -1.90
C LYS A 222 11.40 32.38 -3.06
N PRO A 223 11.00 32.15 -4.32
CA PRO A 223 11.60 32.87 -5.44
C PRO A 223 11.36 34.36 -5.29
N PHE A 224 12.25 35.16 -5.87
CA PHE A 224 12.05 36.59 -6.00
C PHE A 224 10.82 36.84 -6.87
N SER A 225 9.66 37.10 -6.24
CA SER A 225 8.42 37.41 -6.94
C SER A 225 8.29 38.93 -7.05
N ARG A 226 7.99 39.41 -8.26
CA ARG A 226 7.52 40.78 -8.45
C ARG A 226 6.25 40.94 -7.60
N ARG A 227 6.22 41.96 -6.74
CA ARG A 227 5.04 42.31 -5.93
C ARG A 227 3.88 42.51 -6.90
N LYS A 228 2.94 41.56 -6.98
CA LYS A 228 1.67 41.82 -7.66
C LYS A 228 1.02 42.94 -6.86
N PRO A 229 0.71 44.11 -7.45
CA PRO A 229 -0.06 45.11 -6.73
C PRO A 229 -1.37 44.40 -6.34
N GLU A 230 -1.63 44.32 -5.04
CA GLU A 230 -2.96 43.97 -4.57
C GLU A 230 -3.90 44.95 -5.25
N LEU A 231 -4.81 44.43 -6.08
CA LEU A 231 -5.95 45.17 -6.55
C LEU A 231 -6.73 45.53 -5.29
N TRP A 232 -6.47 46.75 -4.81
CA TRP A 232 -7.26 47.50 -3.86
C TRP A 232 -8.73 47.25 -4.18
N LYS A 233 -9.40 46.41 -3.37
CA LYS A 233 -10.86 46.33 -3.39
C LYS A 233 -11.36 47.71 -2.95
N LYS A 234 -11.70 48.53 -3.95
CA LYS A 234 -12.49 49.74 -3.78
C LYS A 234 -13.96 49.30 -3.76
N HIS A 235 -14.67 49.83 -2.77
CA HIS A 235 -16.09 49.69 -2.43
C HIS A 235 -16.43 48.54 -1.49
#